data_AF-A0A927V2Q3-F1
#
_entry.id   AF-A0A927V2Q3-F1
#
_cell.length_a   1.000
_cell.length_b   1.000
_cell.length_c   1.000
_cell.angle_alpha   90.00
_cell.angle_beta   90.00
_cell.angle_gamma   90.00
#
_symmetry.space_group_name_H-M   'P 1'
#
loop_
_entity.id
_entity.type
_entity.pdbx_description
1 polymer ?
#
loop_
_entity_poly.entity_id
_entity_poly.type
_entity_poly.pdbx_seq_one_letter_code
_entity_poly.pdbx_strand_id
1 'polypeptide(L)' 'MCDVKKYNSIYKDIVKLQPEDTLQLVLEAETEDEKEFYEIVGDFLLQKKQKEVVERNLF' A
#
# COMPACT_ATOMS: atom_id res chain seq x y z
N MET A 1 -11.51 -6.43 -22.22
CA MET A 1 -11.09 -5.03 -22.05
C MET A 1 -10.91 -4.79 -20.55
N CYS A 2 -9.76 -4.29 -20.11
CA CYS A 2 -9.49 -4.09 -18.68
C CYS A 2 -10.30 -2.90 -18.15
N ASP A 3 -10.96 -3.06 -17.00
CA ASP A 3 -11.70 -1.98 -16.34
C ASP A 3 -10.75 -1.08 -15.56
N VAL A 4 -10.06 -0.20 -16.28
CA VAL A 4 -9.08 0.74 -15.74
C VAL A 4 -9.67 1.60 -14.61
N LYS A 5 -10.97 1.92 -14.67
CA LYS A 5 -11.62 2.74 -13.64
C LYS A 5 -11.71 1.99 -12.32
N LYS A 6 -12.09 0.70 -12.35
CA LYS A 6 -12.13 -0.16 -11.16
C LYS A 6 -10.77 -0.21 -10.45
N TYR A 7 -9.71 -0.50 -11.21
CA TYR A 7 -8.37 -0.63 -10.61
C TYR A 7 -7.81 0.71 -10.12
N ASN A 8 -8.14 1.83 -10.78
CA ASN A 8 -7.77 3.17 -10.30
C ASN A 8 -8.45 3.51 -8.97
N SER A 9 -9.74 3.14 -8.81
CA SER A 9 -10.42 3.29 -7.51
C SER A 9 -9.77 2.45 -6.42
N ILE A 10 -9.43 1.18 -6.69
CA ILE A 10 -8.72 0.31 -5.74
C ILE A 10 -7.40 0.94 -5.32
N TYR A 11 -6.60 1.41 -6.28
CA TYR A 11 -5.35 2.11 -6.00
C TYR A 11 -5.55 3.31 -5.07
N LYS A 12 -6.56 4.15 -5.34
CA LYS A 12 -6.87 5.34 -4.51
C LYS A 12 -7.23 4.99 -3.07
N ASP A 13 -7.79 3.82 -2.83
CA ASP A 13 -8.14 3.38 -1.48
C ASP A 13 -6.93 2.75 -0.78
N ILE A 14 -6.14 1.95 -1.49
CA ILE A 14 -4.88 1.38 -0.98
C ILE A 14 -3.91 2.48 -0.53
N VAL A 15 -3.74 3.56 -1.29
CA VAL A 15 -2.80 4.64 -0.90
C VAL A 15 -3.21 5.44 0.34
N LYS A 16 -4.44 5.26 0.84
CA LYS A 16 -4.90 5.89 2.08
C LYS A 16 -4.65 5.03 3.31
N LEU A 17 -4.29 3.75 3.14
CA LEU A 17 -4.01 2.83 4.23
C LEU A 17 -2.86 3.37 5.09
N GLN A 18 -3.02 3.24 6.40
CA GLN A 18 -1.95 3.47 7.36
C GLN A 18 -1.09 2.20 7.53
N PRO A 19 0.13 2.32 8.05
CA PRO A 19 0.99 1.17 8.29
C PRO A 19 0.31 0.09 9.13
N GLU A 20 -0.49 0.51 10.12
CA GLU A 20 -1.25 -0.39 11.00
C GLU A 20 -2.30 -1.18 10.20
N ASP A 21 -2.99 -0.53 9.26
CA ASP A 21 -3.98 -1.17 8.39
C ASP A 21 -3.31 -2.22 7.49
N THR A 22 -2.13 -1.91 6.94
CA THR A 22 -1.38 -2.87 6.12
C THR A 22 -0.89 -4.08 6.90
N LEU A 23 -0.50 -3.89 8.16
CA LEU A 23 -0.12 -5.01 9.05
C LEU A 23 -1.33 -5.90 9.35
N GLN A 24 -2.51 -5.31 9.56
CA GLN A 24 -3.73 -6.09 9.76
C GLN A 24 -4.06 -6.95 8.53
N LEU A 25 -3.93 -6.40 7.31
CA LEU A 25 -4.15 -7.16 6.07
C LEU A 25 -3.19 -8.35 5.93
N VAL A 26 -1.93 -8.19 6.31
CA VAL A 26 -0.93 -9.29 6.33
C VAL A 26 -1.31 -10.36 7.36
N LEU A 27 -1.80 -9.96 8.54
CA LEU A 27 -2.19 -10.90 9.60
C LEU A 27 -3.50 -11.66 9.29
N GLU A 28 -4.41 -11.01 8.57
CA GLU A 28 -5.71 -11.59 8.19
C GLU A 28 -5.67 -12.33 6.84
N ALA A 29 -4.55 -12.28 6.12
CA ALA A 29 -4.37 -12.98 4.86
C ALA A 29 -4.56 -14.50 5.03
N GLU A 30 -5.36 -15.12 4.16
CA GLU A 30 -5.67 -16.54 4.24
C GLU A 30 -4.59 -17.40 3.58
N THR A 31 -3.86 -16.82 2.63
CA THR A 31 -2.84 -17.50 1.84
C THR A 31 -1.49 -16.78 1.91
N GLU A 32 -0.41 -17.53 1.69
CA GLU A 32 0.93 -16.93 1.62
C GLU A 32 1.05 -15.93 0.45
N ASP A 33 0.34 -16.15 -0.67
CA ASP A 33 0.33 -15.22 -1.81
C ASP A 33 -0.34 -13.88 -1.46
N GLU A 34 -1.48 -13.92 -0.76
CA GLU A 34 -2.14 -12.71 -0.24
C GLU A 34 -1.26 -11.97 0.76
N LYS A 35 -0.58 -12.73 1.63
CA LYS A 35 0.32 -12.17 2.63
C LYS A 35 1.49 -11.45 1.96
N GLU A 36 2.16 -12.10 1.01
CA GLU A 36 3.26 -11.51 0.24
C GLU A 36 2.78 -10.25 -0.53
N PHE A 37 1.58 -10.30 -1.11
CA PHE A 37 0.99 -9.15 -1.77
C PHE A 37 0.81 -7.96 -0.81
N TYR A 38 0.25 -8.18 0.39
CA TYR A 38 0.04 -7.10 1.36
C TYR A 38 1.34 -6.58 1.97
N GLU A 39 2.36 -7.43 2.14
CA GLU A 39 3.70 -7.00 2.54
C GLU A 39 4.31 -6.03 1.50
N ILE A 40 4.24 -6.37 0.21
CA ILE A 40 4.72 -5.51 -0.88
C ILE A 40 3.96 -4.18 -0.93
N VAL A 41 2.64 -4.22 -0.73
CA VAL A 41 1.81 -3.00 -0.67
C VAL A 41 2.20 -2.14 0.52
N GLY A 42 2.43 -2.74 1.70
CA GLY A 42 2.90 -2.04 2.89
C GLY A 42 4.24 -1.32 2.66
N ASP A 43 5.22 -2.04 2.11
CA ASP A 43 6.54 -1.50 1.78
C ASP A 43 6.45 -0.34 0.78
N PHE A 44 5.62 -0.46 -0.25
CA PHE A 44 5.39 0.60 -1.22
C PHE A 44 4.86 1.89 -0.56
N LEU A 45 3.91 1.77 0.38
CA LEU A 45 3.34 2.92 1.09
C LEU A 45 4.36 3.57 2.04
N LEU A 46 5.17 2.76 2.73
CA LEU A 46 6.24 3.25 3.59
C LEU A 46 7.29 4.02 2.78
N GLN A 47 7.75 3.46 1.65
CA GLN A 47 8.70 4.13 0.76
C GLN A 47 8.16 5.44 0.22
N LYS A 48 6.86 5.49 -0.14
CA LYS A 48 6.21 6.72 -0.59
C LYS A 48 6.22 7.79 0.51
N LYS A 49 5.84 7.44 1.75
CA LYS A 49 5.89 8.37 2.89
C LYS A 49 7.32 8.84 3.18
N GLN A 50 8.31 7.96 3.09
CA GLN A 50 9.71 8.33 3.28
C GLN A 50 10.19 9.33 2.22
N LYS A 51 9.84 9.12 0.94
CA LYS A 51 10.14 10.09 -0.12
C LYS A 51 9.50 11.45 0.15
N GLU A 52 8.23 11.49 0.57
CA GLU A 52 7.56 12.74 0.93
C GLU A 52 8.25 13.44 2.12
N VAL A 53 8.69 12.70 3.13
CA VAL A 53 9.43 13.26 4.28
C VAL A 53 10.80 13.78 3.86
N VAL A 54 11.54 13.05 3.01
CA VAL A 54 12.83 13.52 2.47
C VAL A 54 12.64 14.77 1.62
N GLU A 55 11.65 14.80 0.74
CA GLU A 55 11.32 15.98 -0.08
C GLU A 55 10.94 17.19 0.78
N ARG A 56 10.24 16.98 1.89
CA ARG A 56 9.89 18.03 2.86
C ARG A 56 11.06 18.45 3.73
N ASN A 57 11.99 17.55 4.01
CA ASN A 57 13.20 17.78 4.82
C ASN A 57 14.44 18.11 3.95
N LEU A 58 14.26 18.42 2.66
CA LEU A 58 15.32 18.94 1.78
C LEU A 58 15.60 20.45 2.01
N PHE A 59 15.46 20.89 3.27
CA PHE A 59 16.04 22.12 3.83
C PHE A 59 16.56 21.84 5.26
#